data_AF-A0A963NP49-F1
#
_entry.id   AF-A0A963NP49-F1
#
_cell.length_a   1.000
_cell.length_b   1.000
_cell.length_c   1.000
_cell.angle_alpha   90.00
_cell.angle_beta   90.00
_cell.angle_gamma   90.00
#
_symmetry.space_group_name_H-M   'P 1'
#
loop_
_entity.id
_entity.type
_entity.pdbx_description
1 polymer ?
#
loop_
_entity_poly.entity_id
_entity_poly.type
_entity_poly.pdbx_seq_one_letter_code
_entity_poly.pdbx_strand_id
1 'polypeptide(L)'
;SYRDLRGIVSNEGLSGLFVEPVTPLRETRMDQYGIRTFVEVDGVAIKLEIVLEARIELDVPQAENAVCGVRALTHVDQVAGKLLANSDRWADDSVDSRDLIDLAMMLDGRTIPRAALDKAGRAYGSIEADLERAKTHVERPGHLLRCMRNLHMTQPPALVLDRIRKLRPEPLTVRKRASKR
;
A
#
# COMPACT_ATOMS: atom_id res chain seq x y z
N SER A 1 -17.92 -6.12 10.94
CA SER A 1 -17.62 -6.76 9.65
C SER A 1 -17.87 -5.77 8.50
N TYR A 2 -17.38 -6.01 7.28
CA TYR A 2 -17.68 -5.13 6.14
C TYR A 2 -19.19 -5.08 5.83
N ARG A 3 -19.92 -6.18 6.07
CA ARG A 3 -21.39 -6.21 5.97
C ARG A 3 -22.04 -5.18 6.90
N ASP A 4 -21.56 -5.08 8.13
CA ASP A 4 -22.13 -4.15 9.12
C ASP A 4 -21.89 -2.70 8.73
N LEU A 5 -20.69 -2.37 8.21
CA LEU A 5 -20.39 -1.04 7.69
C LEU A 5 -21.33 -0.65 6.55
N ARG A 6 -21.63 -1.59 5.63
CA ARG A 6 -22.62 -1.33 4.58
C ARG A 6 -24.03 -1.14 5.13
N GLY A 7 -24.40 -1.89 6.17
CA GLY A 7 -25.68 -1.71 6.86
C GLY A 7 -25.82 -0.31 7.45
N ILE A 8 -24.79 0.20 8.11
CA ILE A 8 -24.74 1.56 8.64
C ILE A 8 -24.93 2.58 7.50
N VAL A 9 -24.14 2.47 6.42
CA VAL A 9 -24.23 3.43 5.30
C VAL A 9 -25.58 3.39 4.60
N SER A 10 -26.19 2.21 4.43
CA SER A 10 -27.53 2.09 3.84
C SER A 10 -28.62 2.75 4.69
N ASN A 11 -28.52 2.67 6.01
CA ASN A 11 -29.57 3.13 6.92
C ASN A 11 -29.40 4.58 7.35
N GLU A 12 -28.16 5.01 7.59
CA GLU A 12 -27.81 6.30 8.21
C GLU A 12 -27.05 7.23 7.26
N GLY A 13 -26.79 6.77 6.02
CA GLY A 13 -25.91 7.46 5.09
C GLY A 13 -24.45 7.45 5.55
N LEU A 14 -23.62 8.26 4.91
CA LEU A 14 -22.18 8.34 5.24
C LEU A 14 -21.95 8.84 6.68
N SER A 15 -22.83 9.71 7.20
CA SER A 15 -22.76 10.27 8.55
C SER A 15 -22.72 9.22 9.65
N GLY A 16 -23.37 8.06 9.46
CA GLY A 16 -23.34 6.98 10.46
C GLY A 16 -21.94 6.39 10.71
N LEU A 17 -20.96 6.69 9.84
CA LEU A 17 -19.56 6.27 10.01
C LEU A 17 -18.70 7.27 10.79
N PHE A 18 -19.25 8.43 11.17
CA PHE A 18 -18.49 9.53 11.76
C PHE A 18 -19.07 9.96 13.10
N VAL A 19 -18.20 10.37 14.02
CA VAL A 19 -18.60 10.94 15.31
C VAL A 19 -19.06 12.39 15.13
N GLU A 20 -18.37 13.14 14.27
CA GLU A 20 -18.74 14.50 13.90
C GLU A 20 -19.33 14.52 12.49
N PRO A 21 -20.26 15.45 12.17
CA PRO A 21 -20.82 15.55 10.84
C PRO A 21 -19.76 15.75 9.76
N VAL A 22 -19.90 15.03 8.65
CA VAL A 22 -19.06 15.19 7.46
C VAL A 22 -19.93 15.48 6.24
N THR A 23 -19.50 16.41 5.39
CA THR A 23 -20.23 16.75 4.16
C THR A 23 -19.72 15.89 3.00
N PRO A 24 -20.53 14.95 2.45
CA PRO A 24 -20.18 14.27 1.23
C PRO A 24 -20.29 15.24 0.03
N LEU A 25 -19.25 15.28 -0.80
CA LEU A 25 -19.20 16.14 -2.01
C LEU A 25 -19.78 15.45 -3.25
N ARG A 26 -20.13 14.17 -3.14
CA ARG A 26 -20.82 13.38 -4.16
C ARG A 26 -21.55 12.21 -3.51
N GLU A 27 -22.38 11.54 -4.29
CA GLU A 27 -23.03 10.29 -3.89
C GLU A 27 -21.99 9.25 -3.46
N THR A 28 -22.25 8.61 -2.30
CA THR A 28 -21.40 7.55 -1.76
C THR A 28 -21.63 6.28 -2.57
N ARG A 29 -20.58 5.80 -3.24
CA ARG A 29 -20.62 4.52 -3.95
C ARG A 29 -20.26 3.40 -3.00
N MET A 30 -21.08 2.36 -2.97
CA MET A 30 -20.88 1.21 -2.10
C MET A 30 -21.13 -0.08 -2.88
N ASP A 31 -20.16 -0.99 -2.84
CA ASP A 31 -20.25 -2.29 -3.51
C ASP A 31 -19.76 -3.42 -2.60
N GLN A 32 -19.47 -4.60 -3.15
CA GLN A 32 -18.94 -5.73 -2.39
C GLN A 32 -17.47 -5.59 -1.97
N TYR A 33 -16.74 -4.61 -2.52
CA TYR A 33 -15.31 -4.41 -2.32
C TYR A 33 -14.97 -3.13 -1.56
N GLY A 34 -15.86 -2.13 -1.54
CA GLY A 34 -15.63 -0.93 -0.74
C GLY A 34 -16.73 0.12 -0.77
N ILE A 35 -16.56 1.12 0.10
CA ILE A 35 -17.36 2.34 0.22
C ILE A 35 -16.46 3.51 -0.18
N ARG A 36 -16.89 4.34 -1.14
CA ARG A 36 -16.04 5.36 -1.78
C ARG A 36 -16.81 6.66 -1.99
N THR A 37 -16.23 7.77 -1.56
CA THR A 37 -16.80 9.11 -1.75
C THR A 37 -15.72 10.19 -1.71
N PHE A 38 -16.13 11.45 -1.84
CA PHE A 38 -15.33 12.59 -1.42
C PHE A 38 -16.02 13.25 -0.23
N VAL A 39 -15.24 13.64 0.76
CA VAL A 39 -15.71 14.39 1.93
C VAL A 39 -15.05 15.76 1.97
N GLU A 40 -15.77 16.76 2.46
CA GLU A 40 -15.20 18.07 2.76
C GLU A 40 -14.62 18.08 4.18
N VAL A 41 -13.37 18.53 4.31
CA VAL A 41 -12.73 18.84 5.59
C VAL A 41 -12.03 20.18 5.46
N ASP A 42 -12.41 21.16 6.28
CA ASP A 42 -11.87 22.53 6.25
C ASP A 42 -11.88 23.15 4.83
N GLY A 43 -12.96 22.94 4.08
CA GLY A 43 -13.11 23.44 2.70
C GLY A 43 -12.29 22.68 1.65
N VAL A 44 -11.60 21.60 2.03
CA VAL A 44 -10.80 20.75 1.13
C VAL A 44 -11.52 19.45 0.83
N ALA A 45 -11.59 19.10 -0.45
CA ALA A 45 -12.12 17.81 -0.88
C ALA A 45 -11.10 16.68 -0.63
N ILE A 46 -11.44 15.76 0.28
CA ILE A 46 -10.65 14.58 0.61
C ILE A 46 -11.31 13.34 0.05
N LYS A 47 -10.57 12.55 -0.73
CA LYS A 47 -11.04 11.25 -1.21
C LYS A 47 -11.06 10.26 -0.04
N LEU A 48 -12.21 9.66 0.23
CA LEU A 48 -12.38 8.64 1.26
C LEU A 48 -12.70 7.29 0.62
N GLU A 49 -11.95 6.26 1.01
CA GLU A 49 -12.22 4.87 0.63
C GLU A 49 -12.11 3.95 1.84
N ILE A 50 -13.15 3.16 2.08
CA ILE A 50 -13.10 1.99 2.96
C ILE A 50 -13.07 0.77 2.05
N VAL A 51 -12.00 -0.01 2.12
CA VAL A 51 -11.77 -1.15 1.22
C VAL A 51 -11.80 -2.44 2.01
N LEU A 52 -12.52 -3.44 1.48
CA LEU A 52 -12.41 -4.82 1.92
C LEU A 52 -11.19 -5.45 1.22
N GLU A 53 -10.06 -5.48 1.91
CA GLU A 53 -8.90 -6.25 1.45
C GLU A 53 -9.14 -7.74 1.74
N ALA A 54 -9.38 -8.51 0.67
CA ALA A 54 -9.72 -9.92 0.75
C ALA A 54 -8.55 -10.85 0.33
N ARG A 55 -7.46 -10.28 -0.20
CA ARG A 55 -6.32 -11.06 -0.71
C ARG A 55 -5.41 -11.53 0.42
N ILE A 56 -5.32 -10.75 1.49
CA ILE A 56 -4.49 -11.03 2.67
C ILE A 56 -5.28 -10.74 3.95
N GLU A 57 -5.05 -11.54 4.98
CA GLU A 57 -5.54 -11.27 6.32
C GLU A 57 -4.70 -10.17 6.97
N LEU A 58 -5.26 -9.02 7.32
CA LEU A 58 -4.52 -7.94 7.95
C LEU A 58 -4.24 -8.25 9.43
N ASP A 59 -3.02 -7.99 9.89
CA ASP A 59 -2.65 -8.21 11.28
C ASP A 59 -3.30 -7.16 12.18
N VAL A 60 -3.60 -7.51 13.43
CA VAL A 60 -4.16 -6.55 14.40
C VAL A 60 -3.06 -5.54 14.78
N PRO A 61 -3.22 -4.24 14.45
CA PRO A 61 -2.20 -3.26 14.75
C PRO A 61 -2.08 -3.00 16.25
N GLN A 62 -0.84 -2.84 16.71
CA GLN A 62 -0.52 -2.49 18.09
C GLN A 62 -0.57 -0.96 18.28
N ALA A 63 -0.47 -0.50 19.53
CA ALA A 63 -0.53 0.93 19.85
C ALA A 63 0.57 1.74 19.14
N GLU A 64 1.75 1.14 18.93
CA GLU A 64 2.89 1.78 18.26
C GLU A 64 2.66 1.96 16.75
N ASN A 65 1.66 1.28 16.17
CA ASN A 65 1.27 1.48 14.78
C ASN A 65 0.32 2.67 14.62
N ALA A 66 -0.10 3.35 15.70
CA ALA A 66 -0.97 4.50 15.60
C ALA A 66 -0.22 5.73 15.08
N VAL A 67 -0.81 6.43 14.11
CA VAL A 67 -0.34 7.72 13.61
C VAL A 67 -1.37 8.76 14.02
N CYS A 68 -0.96 9.73 14.83
CA CYS A 68 -1.86 10.79 15.35
C CYS A 68 -3.14 10.22 16.01
N GLY A 69 -3.02 9.12 16.75
CA GLY A 69 -4.16 8.45 17.41
C GLY A 69 -5.01 7.56 16.50
N VAL A 70 -4.73 7.50 15.21
CA VAL A 70 -5.41 6.63 14.24
C VAL A 70 -4.62 5.33 14.09
N ARG A 71 -5.25 4.18 14.33
CA ARG A 71 -4.63 2.87 14.09
C ARG A 71 -4.28 2.73 12.60
N ALA A 72 -2.99 2.59 12.30
CA ALA A 72 -2.53 2.30 10.95
C ALA A 72 -2.18 0.81 10.80
N LEU A 73 -2.04 0.36 9.55
CA LEU A 73 -1.58 -1.00 9.23
C LEU A 73 -0.21 -1.28 9.85
N THR A 74 0.03 -2.56 10.19
CA THR A 74 1.38 -3.00 10.57
C THR A 74 2.37 -2.77 9.43
N HIS A 75 3.66 -2.64 9.72
CA HIS A 75 4.66 -2.46 8.67
C HIS A 75 4.65 -3.62 7.66
N VAL A 76 4.42 -4.86 8.13
CA VAL A 76 4.29 -6.04 7.27
C VAL A 76 3.12 -5.90 6.29
N ASP A 77 1.96 -5.44 6.77
CA ASP A 77 0.77 -5.24 5.93
C ASP A 77 0.92 -4.08 4.95
N GLN A 78 1.57 -2.99 5.36
CA GLN A 78 1.87 -1.87 4.46
C GLN A 78 2.74 -2.34 3.28
N VAL A 79 3.80 -3.11 3.56
CA VAL A 79 4.70 -3.63 2.53
C VAL A 79 3.99 -4.68 1.67
N ALA A 80 3.24 -5.61 2.27
CA ALA A 80 2.49 -6.62 1.53
C ALA A 80 1.45 -5.98 0.58
N GLY A 81 0.70 -4.99 1.07
CA GLY A 81 -0.24 -4.23 0.24
C GLY A 81 0.43 -3.50 -0.92
N LYS A 82 1.61 -2.92 -0.70
CA LYS A 82 2.39 -2.28 -1.77
C LYS A 82 2.92 -3.28 -2.80
N LEU A 83 3.35 -4.46 -2.38
CA LEU A 83 3.76 -5.54 -3.29
C LEU A 83 2.59 -6.01 -4.17
N LEU A 84 1.40 -6.17 -3.59
CA LEU A 84 0.19 -6.55 -4.34
C LEU A 84 -0.20 -5.45 -5.34
N ALA A 85 -0.25 -4.19 -4.88
CA ALA A 85 -0.55 -3.06 -5.76
C ALA A 85 0.46 -2.94 -6.91
N ASN A 86 1.76 -3.14 -6.64
CA ASN A 86 2.77 -3.17 -7.69
C ASN A 86 2.53 -4.33 -8.67
N SER A 87 2.26 -5.54 -8.19
CA SER A 87 1.97 -6.70 -9.05
C SER A 87 0.74 -6.46 -9.95
N ASP A 88 -0.30 -5.79 -9.43
CA ASP A 88 -1.52 -5.47 -10.18
C ASP A 88 -1.26 -4.52 -11.37
N ARG A 89 -0.35 -3.55 -11.22
CA ARG A 89 -0.28 -2.39 -12.15
C ARG A 89 1.11 -1.87 -12.48
N TRP A 90 2.18 -2.64 -12.25
CA TRP A 90 3.56 -2.18 -12.51
C TRP A 90 3.80 -1.69 -13.94
N ALA A 91 3.09 -2.25 -14.93
CA ALA A 91 3.24 -1.93 -16.34
C ALA A 91 2.44 -0.67 -16.76
N ASP A 92 1.55 -0.17 -15.91
CA ASP A 92 0.68 0.97 -16.21
C ASP A 92 1.41 2.30 -15.96
N ASP A 93 1.75 2.98 -17.04
CA ASP A 93 2.44 4.27 -17.00
C ASP A 93 1.63 5.38 -16.33
N SER A 94 0.30 5.24 -16.22
CA SER A 94 -0.59 6.23 -15.61
C SER A 94 -0.52 6.25 -14.08
N VAL A 95 0.06 5.21 -13.47
CA VAL A 95 0.23 5.12 -12.00
C VAL A 95 1.58 5.63 -11.52
N ASP A 96 2.41 6.14 -12.43
CA ASP A 96 3.72 6.74 -12.17
C ASP A 96 4.67 5.84 -11.36
N SER A 97 4.60 4.51 -11.51
CA SER A 97 5.37 3.53 -10.73
C SER A 97 5.33 3.80 -9.21
N ARG A 98 4.25 4.41 -8.72
CA ARG A 98 4.15 4.92 -7.35
C ARG A 98 4.40 3.84 -6.30
N ASP A 99 3.85 2.64 -6.49
CA ASP A 99 4.01 1.56 -5.50
C ASP A 99 5.45 1.06 -5.40
N LEU A 100 6.17 0.96 -6.53
CA LEU A 100 7.59 0.61 -6.54
C LEU A 100 8.44 1.70 -5.86
N ILE A 101 8.16 2.96 -6.16
CA ILE A 101 8.86 4.10 -5.56
C ILE A 101 8.58 4.14 -4.05
N ASP A 102 7.33 3.98 -3.63
CA ASP A 102 6.95 3.95 -2.21
C ASP A 102 7.67 2.81 -1.47
N LEU A 103 7.73 1.59 -2.05
CA LEU A 103 8.50 0.48 -1.50
C LEU A 103 9.98 0.85 -1.32
N ALA A 104 10.59 1.45 -2.34
CA ALA A 104 11.99 1.86 -2.31
C ALA A 104 12.27 2.95 -1.26
N MET A 105 11.31 3.83 -1.03
CA MET A 105 11.44 4.97 -0.14
C MET A 105 11.09 4.63 1.32
N MET A 106 10.18 3.69 1.56
CA MET A 106 9.75 3.29 2.90
C MET A 106 10.68 2.26 3.58
N LEU A 107 11.50 1.54 2.81
CA LEU A 107 12.37 0.49 3.33
C LEU A 107 13.78 1.04 3.60
N ASP A 108 14.04 1.49 4.83
CA ASP A 108 15.32 2.08 5.27
C ASP A 108 16.53 1.14 5.04
N GLY A 109 16.30 -0.18 5.10
CA GLY A 109 17.30 -1.22 4.81
C GLY A 109 17.33 -1.71 3.35
N ARG A 110 16.40 -1.24 2.49
CA ARG A 110 16.15 -1.74 1.12
C ARG A 110 15.80 -3.23 1.06
N THR A 111 15.40 -3.77 2.21
CA THR A 111 15.11 -5.17 2.41
C THR A 111 13.63 -5.34 2.63
N ILE A 112 12.98 -6.15 1.80
CA ILE A 112 11.56 -6.46 1.90
C ILE A 112 11.40 -7.54 2.98
N PRO A 113 10.66 -7.28 4.07
CA PRO A 113 10.46 -8.26 5.14
C PRO A 113 9.91 -9.57 4.60
N ARG A 114 10.48 -10.70 5.03
CA ARG A 114 10.06 -12.01 4.50
C ARG A 114 8.57 -12.29 4.76
N ALA A 115 8.08 -11.89 5.93
CA ALA A 115 6.67 -12.02 6.28
C ALA A 115 5.75 -11.30 5.29
N ALA A 116 6.15 -10.12 4.77
CA ALA A 116 5.36 -9.37 3.80
C ALA A 116 5.36 -10.06 2.42
N LEU A 117 6.51 -10.60 1.99
CA LEU A 117 6.61 -11.40 0.77
C LEU A 117 5.78 -12.68 0.86
N ASP A 118 5.88 -13.42 1.96
CA ASP A 118 5.09 -14.65 2.13
C ASP A 118 3.59 -14.32 2.17
N LYS A 119 3.20 -13.17 2.75
CA LYS A 119 1.82 -12.70 2.81
C LYS A 119 1.27 -12.33 1.43
N ALA A 120 1.99 -11.50 0.68
CA ALA A 120 1.61 -11.17 -0.70
C ALA A 120 1.68 -12.41 -1.63
N GLY A 121 2.66 -13.28 -1.41
CA GLY A 121 2.90 -14.52 -2.16
C GLY A 121 1.78 -15.55 -2.05
N ARG A 122 1.01 -15.52 -0.96
CA ARG A 122 -0.22 -16.33 -0.82
C ARG A 122 -1.33 -15.89 -1.78
N ALA A 123 -1.36 -14.62 -2.14
CA ALA A 123 -2.33 -14.10 -3.10
C ALA A 123 -1.82 -14.29 -4.54
N TYR A 124 -0.56 -13.89 -4.82
CA TYR A 124 0.04 -14.01 -6.15
C TYR A 124 1.38 -14.75 -6.09
N GLY A 125 1.55 -15.80 -6.90
CA GLY A 125 2.86 -16.48 -7.02
C GLY A 125 3.92 -15.67 -7.78
N SER A 126 3.54 -14.54 -8.40
CA SER A 126 4.40 -13.74 -9.27
C SER A 126 5.06 -12.54 -8.59
N ILE A 127 4.84 -12.30 -7.29
CA ILE A 127 5.27 -11.07 -6.59
C ILE A 127 6.73 -10.70 -6.86
N GLU A 128 7.65 -11.66 -6.72
CA GLU A 128 9.08 -11.40 -6.95
C GLU A 128 9.39 -11.13 -8.43
N ALA A 129 8.76 -11.87 -9.35
CA ALA A 129 8.94 -11.67 -10.78
C ALA A 129 8.39 -10.31 -11.25
N ASP A 130 7.24 -9.89 -10.73
CA ASP A 130 6.62 -8.60 -11.04
C ASP A 130 7.41 -7.44 -10.43
N LEU A 131 8.04 -7.63 -9.28
CA LEU A 131 8.97 -6.65 -8.72
C LEU A 131 10.18 -6.41 -9.64
N GLU A 132 10.79 -7.47 -10.18
CA GLU A 132 11.92 -7.33 -11.11
C GLU A 132 11.51 -6.72 -12.46
N ARG A 133 10.30 -7.05 -12.94
CA ARG A 133 9.71 -6.38 -14.11
C ARG A 133 9.48 -4.90 -13.86
N ALA A 134 8.94 -4.53 -12.69
CA ALA A 134 8.73 -3.14 -12.30
C ALA A 134 10.06 -2.36 -12.24
N LYS A 135 11.11 -2.96 -11.66
CA LYS A 135 12.47 -2.39 -11.63
C LYS A 135 13.02 -2.16 -13.05
N THR A 136 12.80 -3.11 -13.96
CA THR A 136 13.20 -2.95 -15.36
C THR A 136 12.38 -1.85 -16.07
N HIS A 137 11.07 -1.81 -15.80
CA HIS A 137 10.13 -0.87 -16.42
C HIS A 137 10.43 0.59 -16.07
N VAL A 138 10.80 0.86 -14.81
CA VAL A 138 11.09 2.21 -14.34
C VAL A 138 12.42 2.76 -14.87
N GLU A 139 13.33 1.88 -15.28
CA GLU A 139 14.63 2.24 -15.87
C GLU A 139 14.56 2.64 -17.34
N ARG A 140 13.39 2.52 -17.98
CA ARG A 140 13.20 3.04 -19.34
C ARG A 140 13.56 4.53 -19.40
N PRO A 141 14.23 4.99 -20.48
CA PRO A 141 14.73 6.36 -20.57
C PRO A 141 13.66 7.41 -20.24
N GLY A 142 13.97 8.29 -19.26
CA GLY A 142 13.10 9.39 -18.83
C GLY A 142 11.87 8.99 -18.00
N HIS A 143 11.58 7.69 -17.82
CA HIS A 143 10.39 7.24 -17.11
C HIS A 143 10.42 7.64 -15.64
N LEU A 144 11.49 7.30 -14.89
CA LEU A 144 11.61 7.69 -13.48
C LEU A 144 11.51 9.23 -13.27
N LEU A 145 12.12 10.03 -14.16
CA LEU A 145 12.03 11.49 -14.07
C LEU A 145 10.58 11.98 -14.24
N ARG A 146 9.84 11.39 -15.18
CA ARG A 146 8.42 11.67 -15.38
C ARG A 146 7.60 11.33 -14.13
N CYS A 147 7.82 10.13 -13.58
CA CYS A 147 7.16 9.68 -12.36
C CYS A 147 7.42 10.65 -11.20
N MET A 148 8.70 10.96 -10.93
CA MET A 148 9.08 11.86 -9.85
C MET A 148 8.48 13.26 -9.99
N ARG A 149 8.41 13.79 -11.22
CA ARG A 149 7.75 15.07 -11.49
C ARG A 149 6.26 15.03 -11.18
N ASN A 150 5.55 13.99 -11.64
CA ASN A 150 4.11 13.85 -11.43
C ASN A 150 3.76 13.58 -9.96
N LEU A 151 4.68 12.92 -9.22
CA LEU A 151 4.58 12.67 -7.79
C LEU A 151 5.12 13.84 -6.94
N HIS A 152 5.52 14.96 -7.56
CA HIS A 152 6.08 16.14 -6.89
C HIS A 152 7.25 15.83 -5.95
N MET A 153 8.10 14.87 -6.32
CA MET A 153 9.26 14.47 -5.54
C MET A 153 10.41 15.48 -5.66
N THR A 154 11.10 15.71 -4.55
CA THR A 154 12.24 16.65 -4.46
C THR A 154 13.60 15.94 -4.31
N GLN A 155 13.59 14.62 -4.13
CA GLN A 155 14.81 13.83 -3.97
C GLN A 155 15.61 13.78 -5.29
N PRO A 156 16.95 13.59 -5.22
CA PRO A 156 17.74 13.34 -6.41
C PRO A 156 17.28 12.06 -7.14
N PRO A 157 17.07 12.08 -8.47
CA PRO A 157 16.66 10.89 -9.22
C PRO A 157 17.61 9.69 -9.05
N ALA A 158 18.91 9.96 -8.96
CA ALA A 158 19.92 8.93 -8.70
C ALA A 158 19.73 8.22 -7.35
N LEU A 159 19.27 8.94 -6.30
CA LEU A 159 18.99 8.35 -5.00
C LEU A 159 17.78 7.41 -5.06
N VAL A 160 16.71 7.85 -5.73
CA VAL A 160 15.50 7.04 -5.89
C VAL A 160 15.81 5.79 -6.71
N LEU A 161 16.54 5.94 -7.82
CA LEU A 161 16.97 4.81 -8.64
C LEU A 161 17.87 3.83 -7.88
N ASP A 162 18.82 4.32 -7.08
CA ASP A 162 19.68 3.49 -6.23
C ASP A 162 18.86 2.66 -5.23
N ARG A 163 17.86 3.28 -4.59
CA ARG A 163 16.97 2.60 -3.66
C ARG A 163 16.14 1.51 -4.36
N ILE A 164 15.55 1.81 -5.52
CA ILE A 164 14.79 0.85 -6.32
C ILE A 164 15.66 -0.34 -6.71
N ARG A 165 16.86 -0.11 -7.25
CA ARG A 165 17.77 -1.18 -7.67
C ARG A 165 18.16 -2.12 -6.54
N LYS A 166 18.28 -1.57 -5.34
CA LYS A 166 18.69 -2.32 -4.14
C LYS A 166 17.54 -3.00 -3.41
N LEU A 167 16.28 -2.78 -3.82
CA LEU A 167 15.14 -3.55 -3.30
C LEU A 167 15.38 -5.03 -3.52
N ARG A 168 15.36 -5.79 -2.42
CA ARG A 168 15.54 -7.24 -2.41
C ARG A 168 14.82 -7.87 -1.22
N PRO A 169 14.40 -9.13 -1.31
CA PRO A 169 13.94 -9.91 -0.17
C PRO A 169 14.96 -9.95 0.96
N GLU A 170 14.47 -10.04 2.20
CA GLU A 170 15.29 -10.41 3.34
C GLU A 170 15.94 -11.79 3.13
N PRO A 171 17.25 -11.95 3.41
CA PRO A 171 17.91 -13.25 3.29
C PRO A 171 17.21 -14.30 4.15
N LEU A 172 17.12 -15.52 3.63
CA LEU A 172 16.65 -16.65 4.44
C LEU A 172 17.58 -16.84 5.63
N THR A 173 17.05 -16.72 6.85
CA THR A 173 17.79 -17.05 8.06
C THR A 173 17.89 -18.56 8.16
N VAL A 174 18.99 -19.14 7.66
CA VAL A 174 19.29 -20.56 7.90
C VAL A 174 19.61 -20.72 9.38
N ARG A 175 18.63 -21.15 10.18
CA ARG A 175 18.89 -21.57 11.56
C ARG A 175 19.86 -22.76 11.49
N LYS A 176 21.12 -22.56 11.89
CA LYS A 176 22.03 -23.68 12.19
C LYS A 176 21.32 -24.55 13.21
N ARG A 177 21.00 -25.80 12.85
CA ARG A 177 20.56 -26.81 13.82
C ARG A 177 21.63 -26.87 14.90
N ALA A 178 21.26 -26.52 16.14
CA ALA A 178 22.12 -26.78 17.28
C ALA A 178 22.39 -28.29 17.31
N SER A 179 23.64 -28.67 17.08
CA SER A 179 24.11 -30.04 17.30
C SER A 179 23.89 -30.32 18.78
N LYS A 180 22.94 -31.20 19.10
CA LYS A 180 22.84 -31.82 20.41
C LYS A 180 24.12 -32.63 20.60
N ARG A 181 24.96 -32.20 21.54
CA ARG A 181 25.99 -33.05 22.16
C ARG A 181 25.33 -33.84 23.27
#